data_AF-A0AAD9PIR5-F1
#
_entry.id   AF-A0AAD9PIR5-F1
#
_cell.length_a   1.000
_cell.length_b   1.000
_cell.length_c   1.000
_cell.angle_alpha   90.00
_cell.angle_beta   90.00
_cell.angle_gamma   90.00
#
_symmetry.space_group_name_H-M   'P 1'
#
loop_
_entity.id
_entity.type
_entity.pdbx_description
1 polymer ?
#
loop_
_entity_poly.entity_id
_entity_poly.type
_entity_poly.pdbx_seq_one_letter_code
_entity_poly.pdbx_strand_id
1 'polypeptide(L)'
;MPKFAKFKRLALEQSRSRSIPNRNYFLNFSKYRSIPAPLQHAKPSRRVDLARCFNIQVGDLVQVLAGQDENRKGIVLRIFKSRNQLIVENCNMVSLIQY
;
A
#
# COMPACT_ATOMS: atom_id res chain seq x y z
N MET A 1 -27.03 51.81 -32.89
CA MET A 1 -26.44 50.46 -32.97
C MET A 1 -24.89 50.45 -33.11
N PRO A 2 -24.10 51.17 -32.28
CA PRO A 2 -22.63 51.22 -32.45
C PRO A 2 -21.87 50.07 -31.73
N LYS A 3 -22.47 49.47 -30.69
CA LYS A 3 -21.84 48.39 -29.91
C LYS A 3 -21.57 47.16 -30.77
N PHE A 4 -22.53 46.76 -31.61
CA PHE A 4 -22.41 45.60 -32.51
C PHE A 4 -21.33 45.76 -33.58
N ALA A 5 -21.12 46.97 -34.10
CA ALA A 5 -20.07 47.24 -35.07
C ALA A 5 -18.66 47.12 -34.45
N LYS A 6 -18.51 47.54 -33.19
CA LYS A 6 -17.27 47.36 -32.42
C LYS A 6 -16.95 45.88 -32.22
N PHE A 7 -17.95 45.06 -31.89
CA PHE A 7 -17.76 43.61 -31.73
C PHE A 7 -17.38 42.91 -33.04
N LYS A 8 -17.97 43.32 -34.18
CA LYS A 8 -17.60 42.77 -35.49
C LYS A 8 -16.16 43.13 -35.90
N ARG A 9 -15.73 44.36 -35.62
CA ARG A 9 -14.32 44.78 -35.86
C ARG A 9 -13.34 43.99 -35.00
N LEU A 10 -13.63 43.86 -33.71
CA LEU A 10 -12.79 43.07 -32.79
C LEU A 10 -12.72 41.59 -33.18
N ALA A 11 -13.83 41.00 -33.64
CA ALA A 11 -13.84 39.62 -34.13
C ALA A 11 -13.00 39.44 -35.41
N LEU A 12 -13.02 40.43 -36.32
CA LEU A 12 -12.22 40.44 -37.55
C LEU A 12 -10.73 40.66 -37.25
N GLU A 13 -10.40 41.50 -36.27
CA GLU A 13 -9.02 41.71 -35.80
C GLU A 13 -8.47 40.45 -35.10
N GLN A 14 -9.31 39.76 -34.31
CA GLN A 14 -8.98 38.49 -33.69
C GLN A 14 -8.80 37.36 -34.71
N SER A 15 -9.54 37.34 -35.83
CA SER A 15 -9.33 36.33 -36.88
C SER A 15 -8.06 36.59 -37.70
N ARG A 16 -7.70 37.86 -37.91
CA ARG A 16 -6.47 38.26 -38.62
C ARG A 16 -5.19 38.02 -37.82
N SER A 17 -5.25 38.13 -36.49
CA SER A 17 -4.11 37.92 -35.59
C SER A 17 -3.93 36.47 -35.14
N ARG A 18 -4.85 35.58 -35.50
CA ARG A 18 -4.70 34.14 -35.30
C ARG A 18 -3.89 33.54 -36.44
N SER A 19 -2.58 33.72 -36.39
CA SER A 19 -1.72 32.58 -36.73
C SER A 19 -2.10 31.50 -35.73
N ILE A 20 -2.97 30.57 -36.12
CA ILE A 20 -3.20 29.36 -35.34
C ILE A 20 -1.83 28.68 -35.38
N PRO A 21 -1.07 28.61 -34.27
CA PRO A 21 0.15 27.83 -34.30
C PRO A 21 -0.30 26.43 -34.72
N ASN A 22 0.28 25.89 -35.80
CA ASN A 22 0.01 24.56 -36.31
C ASN A 22 0.53 23.53 -35.30
N ARG A 23 -0.11 23.48 -34.15
CA ARG A 23 0.20 22.60 -33.06
C ARG A 23 -1.16 22.15 -32.52
N ASN A 24 -1.55 21.00 -33.03
CA ASN A 24 -2.81 20.29 -32.78
C ASN A 24 -2.96 19.84 -31.30
N TYR A 25 -2.76 20.71 -30.31
CA TYR A 25 -2.86 20.31 -28.90
C TYR A 25 -4.30 20.31 -28.37
N PHE A 26 -5.25 20.99 -29.04
CA PHE A 26 -6.65 21.07 -28.60
C PHE A 26 -7.39 19.72 -28.68
N LEU A 27 -6.91 18.80 -29.52
CA LEU A 27 -7.39 17.40 -29.60
C LEU A 27 -6.33 16.39 -29.14
N ASN A 28 -5.21 16.85 -28.58
CA ASN A 28 -4.25 15.93 -27.98
C ASN A 28 -4.81 15.51 -26.63
N PHE A 29 -5.57 14.42 -26.63
CA PHE A 29 -5.81 13.64 -25.43
C PHE A 29 -4.46 13.40 -24.78
N SER A 30 -4.30 13.90 -23.56
CA SER A 30 -3.10 13.62 -22.80
C SER A 30 -3.01 12.09 -22.73
N LYS A 31 -1.88 11.50 -23.14
CA LYS A 31 -1.70 10.03 -23.11
C LYS A 31 -1.65 9.49 -21.67
N TYR A 32 -1.85 10.38 -20.70
CA TYR A 32 -1.85 10.12 -19.28
C TYR A 32 -3.22 9.58 -18.88
N ARG A 33 -3.22 8.56 -18.02
CA ARG A 33 -4.46 8.03 -17.45
C ARG A 33 -5.14 9.15 -16.66
N SER A 34 -6.39 9.45 -17.01
CA SER A 34 -7.23 10.43 -16.29
C SER A 34 -7.49 10.02 -14.83
N ILE A 35 -7.38 8.72 -14.57
CA ILE A 35 -7.47 8.13 -13.24
C ILE A 35 -6.03 7.92 -12.76
N PRO A 36 -5.60 8.58 -11.66
CA PRO A 36 -4.29 8.33 -11.09
C PRO A 36 -4.17 6.85 -10.71
N ALA A 37 -2.94 6.32 -10.73
CA ALA A 37 -2.73 4.95 -10.23
C ALA A 37 -3.29 4.84 -8.80
N PRO A 38 -3.91 3.70 -8.43
CA PRO A 38 -4.42 3.51 -7.09
C PRO A 38 -3.30 3.75 -6.08
N LEU A 39 -3.63 4.40 -4.96
CA LEU A 39 -2.69 4.63 -3.88
C LEU A 39 -2.16 3.27 -3.40
N GLN A 40 -0.91 2.98 -3.75
CA GLN A 40 -0.24 1.81 -3.20
C GLN A 40 0.03 2.10 -1.73
N HIS A 41 -0.37 1.18 -0.84
CA HIS A 41 0.02 1.28 0.56
C HIS A 41 1.53 1.44 0.64
N ALA A 42 1.98 2.30 1.56
CA ALA A 42 3.39 2.45 1.85
C ALA A 42 4.01 1.05 2.08
N LYS A 43 5.27 0.91 1.65
CA LYS A 43 6.08 -0.32 1.78
C LYS A 43 5.75 -1.06 3.08
N PRO A 44 5.70 -2.41 3.07
CA PRO A 44 5.40 -3.17 4.28
C PRO A 44 6.27 -2.67 5.43
N SER A 45 5.67 -2.59 6.62
CA SER A 45 6.36 -2.14 7.82
C SER A 45 7.69 -2.89 7.99
N ARG A 46 8.69 -2.21 8.55
CA ARG A 46 10.00 -2.83 8.80
C ARG A 46 9.81 -4.12 9.59
N ARG A 47 10.53 -5.18 9.21
CA ARG A 47 10.53 -6.43 9.99
C ARG A 47 11.13 -6.14 11.36
N VAL A 48 10.29 -6.15 12.39
CA VAL A 48 10.69 -6.00 13.80
C VAL A 48 10.94 -7.39 14.38
N ASP A 49 12.03 -7.56 15.11
CA ASP A 49 12.32 -8.77 15.89
C ASP A 49 11.48 -8.74 17.17
N LEU A 50 10.34 -9.44 17.16
CA LEU A 50 9.39 -9.41 18.28
C LEU A 50 9.96 -10.08 19.53
N ALA A 51 10.78 -11.11 19.38
CA ALA A 51 11.40 -11.77 20.53
C ALA A 51 12.28 -10.79 21.31
N ARG A 52 13.00 -9.90 20.62
CA ARG A 52 13.78 -8.84 21.24
C ARG A 52 12.90 -7.75 21.88
N CYS A 53 11.78 -7.37 21.24
CA CYS A 53 10.87 -6.37 21.79
C CYS A 53 10.17 -6.83 23.07
N PHE A 54 9.88 -8.13 23.18
CA PHE A 54 9.20 -8.72 24.34
C PHE A 54 10.16 -9.38 25.34
N ASN A 55 11.48 -9.25 25.14
CA ASN A 55 12.50 -9.90 25.97
C ASN A 55 12.30 -11.41 26.16
N ILE A 56 11.85 -12.11 25.11
CA ILE A 56 11.63 -13.56 25.14
C ILE A 56 12.91 -14.28 24.73
N GLN A 57 13.29 -15.30 25.49
CA GLN A 57 14.44 -16.16 25.27
C GLN A 57 14.04 -17.65 25.23
N VAL A 58 14.96 -18.49 24.76
CA VAL A 58 14.80 -19.94 24.82
C VAL A 58 14.92 -20.38 26.28
N GLY A 59 13.98 -21.18 26.75
CA GLY A 59 13.87 -21.59 28.16
C GLY A 59 12.84 -20.80 28.98
N ASP A 60 12.28 -19.72 28.44
CA ASP A 60 11.25 -18.94 29.14
C ASP A 60 9.91 -19.67 29.19
N LEU A 61 9.18 -19.48 30.29
CA LEU A 61 7.79 -19.94 30.43
C LEU A 61 6.85 -18.89 29.82
N VAL A 62 6.09 -19.29 28.80
CA VAL A 62 5.15 -18.42 28.08
C VAL A 62 3.73 -18.96 28.14
N GLN A 63 2.74 -18.09 27.94
CA GLN A 63 1.33 -18.44 27.85
C GLN A 63 0.76 -18.10 26.48
N VAL A 64 -0.03 -19.01 25.92
CA VAL A 64 -0.75 -18.80 24.66
C VAL A 64 -1.94 -17.86 24.91
N LEU A 65 -1.98 -16.75 24.16
CA LEU A 65 -3.03 -15.73 24.30
C LEU A 65 -4.28 -16.04 23.46
N ALA A 66 -4.14 -16.74 22.34
CA ALA A 66 -5.25 -17.07 21.44
C ALA A 66 -4.92 -18.29 20.57
N GLY A 67 -5.94 -19.05 20.17
CA GLY A 67 -5.83 -20.23 19.31
C GLY A 67 -6.39 -21.49 19.97
N GLN A 68 -6.15 -22.65 19.37
CA GLN A 68 -6.66 -23.94 19.88
C GLN A 68 -6.20 -24.24 21.32
N ASP A 69 -4.98 -23.81 21.66
CA ASP A 69 -4.35 -24.04 22.95
C ASP A 69 -4.34 -22.78 23.84
N GLU A 70 -5.37 -21.93 23.74
CA GLU A 70 -5.50 -20.72 24.55
C GLU A 70 -5.34 -21.00 26.04
N ASN A 71 -4.64 -20.10 26.75
CA ASN A 71 -4.32 -20.18 28.17
C ASN A 71 -3.40 -21.33 28.60
N ARG A 72 -2.96 -22.20 27.67
CA ARG A 72 -1.89 -23.16 27.97
C ARG A 72 -0.56 -22.45 28.13
N LYS A 73 0.25 -22.99 29.04
CA LYS A 73 1.61 -22.56 29.30
C LYS A 73 2.60 -23.61 28.84
N GLY A 74 3.77 -23.17 28.41
CA GLY A 74 4.86 -24.07 28.05
C GLY A 74 6.19 -23.34 27.95
N ILE A 75 7.26 -24.11 27.84
CA ILE A 75 8.62 -23.60 27.73
C ILE A 75 8.95 -23.33 26.26
N VAL A 76 9.60 -22.20 25.98
CA VAL A 76 10.11 -21.90 24.64
C VAL A 76 11.29 -22.80 24.31
N LEU A 77 11.14 -23.65 23.29
CA LEU A 77 12.19 -24.57 22.83
C LEU A 77 13.07 -23.92 21.75
N ARG A 78 12.47 -23.11 20.87
CA ARG A 78 13.18 -22.47 19.74
C ARG A 78 12.48 -21.21 19.26
N ILE A 79 13.27 -20.23 18.82
CA ILE A 79 12.79 -18.96 18.27
C ILE A 79 13.29 -18.77 16.83
N PHE A 80 12.39 -18.44 15.91
CA PHE A 80 12.68 -18.08 14.51
C PHE A 80 12.49 -16.57 14.29
N LYS A 81 13.54 -15.79 14.55
CA LYS A 81 13.52 -14.32 14.50
C LYS A 81 13.11 -13.74 13.13
N SER A 82 13.46 -14.42 12.03
CA SER A 82 13.11 -13.95 10.68
C SER A 82 11.61 -14.01 10.37
N ARG A 83 10.88 -14.90 11.05
CA ARG A 83 9.44 -15.15 10.87
C ARG A 83 8.60 -14.69 12.04
N ASN A 84 9.22 -14.24 13.13
CA ASN A 84 8.57 -13.98 14.42
C ASN A 84 7.72 -15.17 14.89
N GLN A 85 8.26 -16.38 14.76
CA GLN A 85 7.62 -17.62 15.19
C GLN A 85 8.43 -18.28 16.30
N LEU A 86 7.76 -19.03 17.17
CA LEU A 86 8.36 -19.73 18.29
C LEU A 86 7.74 -21.13 18.43
N ILE A 87 8.54 -22.09 18.88
CA ILE A 87 8.10 -23.45 19.22
C ILE A 87 8.03 -23.52 20.74
N VAL A 88 6.85 -23.89 21.25
CA VAL A 88 6.58 -24.04 22.68
C VAL A 88 6.30 -25.51 22.96
N GLU A 89 6.84 -26.01 24.07
CA GLU A 89 6.59 -27.36 24.54
C GLU A 89 5.08 -27.62 24.73
N ASN A 90 4.61 -28.78 24.27
CA ASN A 90 3.24 -29.27 24.43
C ASN A 90 2.12 -28.32 23.96
N CYS A 91 2.44 -27.39 23.05
CA CYS A 91 1.49 -26.44 22.48
C CYS A 91 1.47 -26.56 20.95
N ASN A 92 0.28 -26.40 20.37
CA ASN A 92 -0.01 -26.46 18.94
C ASN A 92 0.53 -27.75 18.28
N MET A 93 0.35 -28.88 18.95
CA MET A 93 0.84 -30.19 18.51
C MET A 93 0.01 -30.70 17.32
N VAL A 94 0.70 -31.25 16.31
CA VAL A 94 0.07 -31.86 15.13
C VAL A 94 0.43 -33.33 15.08
N SER A 95 -0.58 -34.21 15.01
CA SER A 95 -0.37 -35.64 14.80
C SER A 95 -0.16 -35.93 13.31
N LEU A 96 0.94 -36.61 12.98
CA LEU A 96 1.13 -37.18 11.66
C LEU A 96 0.43 -38.53 11.63
N ILE A 97 -0.74 -38.59 11.01
CA ILE A 97 -1.39 -39.86 10.68
C ILE A 97 -0.74 -40.34 9.38
N GLN A 98 0.08 -41.38 9.46
CA GLN A 98 0.59 -42.10 8.30
C GLN A 98 -0.45 -43.14 7.89
N TYR A 99 -0.90 -43.05 6.63
CA TYR A 99 -1.78 -44.04 5.98
C TYR A 99 -0.96 -45.11 5.26
#